data_AF-A0A1E5NZK9-F1
#
_entry.id   AF-A0A1E5NZK9-F1
#
_cell.length_a   1.000
_cell.length_b   1.000
_cell.length_c   1.000
_cell.angle_alpha   90.00
_cell.angle_beta   90.00
_cell.angle_gamma   90.00
#
_symmetry.space_group_name_H-M   'P 1'
#
loop_
_entity.id
_entity.type
_entity.pdbx_description
1 polymer ?
#
loop_
_entity_poly.entity_id
_entity_poly.type
_entity_poly.pdbx_seq_one_letter_code
_entity_poly.pdbx_strand_id
1 'polypeptide(L)' 'MWFVTMLGPVPPAHKTQEWMDLATQVLAYRVTYGITDQVVALGPAPDEYVPRRTEWYRELTKDLRRW' A
#
# COMPACT_ATOMS: atom_id res chain seq x y z
N MET A 1 -0.23 12.79 2.87
CA MET A 1 0.77 11.92 3.51
C MET A 1 0.17 10.52 3.66
N TRP A 2 0.11 9.76 2.57
CA TRP A 2 -0.59 8.48 2.48
C TRP A 2 -0.18 7.48 3.57
N PHE A 3 1.11 7.48 3.93
CA PHE A 3 1.70 6.56 4.89
C PHE A 3 1.06 6.69 6.27
N VAL A 4 1.01 7.91 6.80
CA VAL A 4 0.40 8.20 8.11
C VAL A 4 -1.11 8.01 8.08
N THR A 5 -1.77 8.33 6.95
CA THR A 5 -3.22 8.20 6.83
C THR A 5 -3.69 6.75 6.73
N MET A 6 -2.93 5.87 6.08
CA MET A 6 -3.33 4.49 5.83
C MET A 6 -2.73 3.47 6.80
N LEU A 7 -1.51 3.69 7.29
CA LEU A 7 -0.81 2.78 8.20
C LEU A 7 -0.73 3.34 9.63
N GLY A 8 -1.10 4.60 9.84
CA GLY A 8 -0.88 5.30 11.10
C GLY A 8 0.57 5.80 11.26
N PRO A 9 0.81 6.74 12.18
CA PRO A 9 2.13 7.36 12.36
C PRO A 9 3.16 6.43 13.02
N VAL A 10 2.73 5.37 13.71
CA VAL A 10 3.61 4.51 14.52
C VAL A 10 3.13 3.06 14.42
N PRO A 11 4.05 2.08 14.27
CA PRO A 11 3.68 0.68 14.30
C PRO A 11 3.05 0.28 15.65
N PRO A 12 2.00 -0.54 15.65
CA PRO A 12 1.41 -1.06 16.88
C PRO A 12 2.32 -2.09 17.54
N ALA A 13 2.48 -1.99 18.86
CA ALA A 13 3.45 -2.75 19.65
C ALA A 13 3.39 -4.28 19.49
N HIS A 14 2.24 -4.83 19.11
CA HIS A 14 2.02 -6.28 18.96
C HIS A 14 2.07 -6.78 17.50
N LYS A 15 2.22 -5.87 16.51
CA LYS A 15 2.21 -6.21 15.08
C LYS A 15 3.20 -5.37 14.26
N THR A 16 4.29 -4.91 14.87
CA THR A 16 5.33 -4.10 14.22
C THR A 16 5.85 -4.76 12.94
N GLN A 17 6.02 -6.07 12.93
CA GLN A 17 6.55 -6.79 11.77
C GLN A 17 5.56 -6.85 10.61
N GLU A 18 4.29 -7.18 10.86
CA GLU A 18 3.24 -7.13 9.84
C GLU A 18 3.06 -5.72 9.26
N TRP A 19 3.18 -4.70 10.13
CA TRP A 19 3.13 -3.30 9.72
C TRP A 19 4.31 -2.93 8.81
N MET A 20 5.54 -3.33 9.17
CA MET A 20 6.75 -3.06 8.36
C MET A 20 6.72 -3.79 7.03
N ASP A 21 6.24 -5.04 7.02
CA ASP A 21 6.08 -5.81 5.79
C ASP A 21 5.07 -5.14 4.87
N LEU A 22 3.91 -4.70 5.39
CA LEU A 22 2.89 -4.01 4.59
C LEU A 22 3.42 -2.67 4.05
N ALA A 23 4.11 -1.89 4.88
CA ALA A 23 4.77 -0.65 4.46
C ALA A 23 5.77 -0.90 3.30
N THR A 24 6.56 -1.96 3.41
CA THR A 24 7.55 -2.36 2.39
C THR A 24 6.87 -2.81 1.10
N GLN A 25 5.81 -3.60 1.18
CA GLN A 25 5.07 -4.04 -0.01
C GLN A 25 4.40 -2.87 -0.74
N VAL A 26 3.83 -1.91 0.00
CA VAL A 26 3.28 -0.69 -0.62
C VAL A 26 4.38 0.14 -1.29
N LEU A 27 5.56 0.29 -0.66
CA LEU A 27 6.70 0.95 -1.29
C LEU A 27 7.17 0.22 -2.56
N ALA A 28 7.27 -1.10 -2.52
CA ALA A 28 7.64 -1.92 -3.67
C ALA A 28 6.64 -1.76 -4.83
N TYR A 29 5.33 -1.76 -4.53
CA TYR A 29 4.28 -1.51 -5.52
C TYR A 29 4.43 -0.13 -6.15
N ARG A 30 4.65 0.91 -5.33
CA ARG A 30 4.81 2.28 -5.80
C ARG A 30 6.05 2.45 -6.67
N VAL A 31 7.17 1.82 -6.32
CA VAL A 31 8.38 1.83 -7.17
C VAL A 31 8.13 1.09 -8.48
N THR A 32 7.47 -0.08 -8.42
CA THR A 32 7.18 -0.90 -9.61
C THR A 32 6.30 -0.17 -10.63
N TYR A 33 5.32 0.60 -10.16
CA TYR A 33 4.35 1.29 -11.02
C TYR A 33 4.53 2.81 -11.08
N GLY A 34 5.66 3.33 -10.59
CA GLY A 34 6.00 4.76 -10.68
C GLY A 34 5.05 5.69 -9.94
N ILE A 35 4.51 5.27 -8.80
CA ILE A 35 3.47 6.01 -8.06
C ILE A 35 4.10 7.06 -7.15
N THR A 36 3.94 8.32 -7.55
CA THR A 36 4.46 9.50 -6.84
C THR A 36 3.41 10.21 -5.98
N ASP A 37 2.15 9.76 -6.03
CA ASP A 37 1.02 10.39 -5.32
C ASP A 37 1.24 10.40 -3.80
N GLN A 38 1.26 11.59 -3.18
CA GLN A 38 1.53 11.75 -1.76
C GLN A 38 0.30 11.53 -0.86
N VAL A 39 -0.89 11.39 -1.45
CA VAL A 39 -2.18 11.27 -0.76
C VAL A 39 -2.70 9.83 -0.89
N VAL A 40 -2.64 9.25 -2.08
CA VAL A 40 -3.16 7.91 -2.34
C VAL A 40 -2.02 6.88 -2.24
N ALA A 41 -2.15 5.93 -1.30
CA ALA A 41 -1.10 4.95 -1.01
C ALA A 41 -0.72 4.09 -2.21
N LEU A 42 -1.71 3.61 -2.95
CA LEU A 42 -1.54 2.78 -4.15
C LEU A 42 -1.73 3.56 -5.45
N GLY A 43 -1.79 4.90 -5.38
CA GLY A 43 -2.09 5.76 -6.53
C GLY A 43 -3.49 5.53 -7.12
N PRO A 44 -3.76 6.09 -8.31
CA PRO A 44 -5.00 5.85 -9.02
C PRO A 44 -5.16 4.37 -9.38
N ALA A 45 -6.41 3.91 -9.41
CA ALA A 45 -6.71 2.58 -9.88
C ALA A 45 -6.13 2.38 -11.29
N PRO A 46 -5.59 1.20 -11.62
CA PRO A 46 -5.06 0.93 -12.95
C PRO A 46 -6.12 1.19 -14.03
N ASP A 47 -5.84 2.11 -14.95
CA ASP A 47 -6.71 2.44 -16.09
C ASP A 47 -6.88 1.24 -17.05
N GLU A 48 -5.83 0.41 -17.17
CA GLU A 48 -5.81 -0.78 -18.00
C GLU A 48 -5.78 -2.04 -17.11
N TYR A 49 -6.65 -3.01 -17.41
CA TYR A 49 -6.71 -4.26 -16.67
C TYR A 49 -5.49 -5.13 -16.96
N VAL A 50 -4.43 -4.92 -16.17
CA VAL A 50 -3.27 -5.80 -16.13
C VAL A 50 -3.47 -6.78 -14.98
N PRO A 51 -3.67 -8.09 -15.24
CA PRO A 51 -4.07 -9.07 -14.21
C PRO A 51 -3.20 -9.01 -12.96
N ARG A 52 -1.87 -9.01 -13.14
CA ARG A 52 -0.89 -8.96 -12.05
C ARG A 52 -0.95 -7.66 -11.24
N ARG A 53 -1.12 -6.51 -11.89
CA ARG A 53 -1.22 -5.21 -11.19
C ARG A 53 -2.52 -5.10 -10.42
N THR A 54 -3.62 -5.55 -11.02
CA THR A 54 -4.95 -5.48 -10.41
C THR A 54 -5.08 -6.42 -9.21
N GLU A 55 -4.53 -7.61 -9.29
CA GLU A 55 -4.51 -8.57 -8.19
C GLU A 55 -3.68 -8.03 -7.01
N TRP A 56 -2.45 -7.57 -7.27
CA TRP A 56 -1.60 -6.99 -6.23
C TRP A 56 -2.21 -5.73 -5.61
N TYR A 57 -2.83 -4.87 -6.42
CA TYR A 57 -3.57 -3.70 -5.93
C TYR A 57 -4.71 -4.11 -4.97
N ARG A 58 -5.46 -5.16 -5.30
CA ARG A 58 -6.57 -5.65 -4.46
C ARG A 58 -6.09 -6.24 -3.15
N GLU A 59 -5.01 -7.03 -3.17
CA GLU A 59 -4.39 -7.60 -1.97
C GLU A 59 -3.94 -6.49 -1.02
N LEU A 60 -3.14 -5.54 -1.52
CA LEU A 60 -2.67 -4.41 -0.72
C LEU A 60 -3.82 -3.55 -0.21
N THR A 61 -4.88 -3.34 -1.00
CA THR A 61 -6.06 -2.60 -0.56
C THR A 61 -6.78 -3.32 0.59
N LYS A 62 -6.84 -4.65 0.53
CA LYS A 62 -7.47 -5.48 1.57
C LYS A 62 -6.65 -5.43 2.87
N ASP A 63 -5.33 -5.53 2.77
CA ASP A 63 -4.44 -5.50 3.93
C ASP A 63 -4.38 -4.11 4.56
N LEU A 64 -4.37 -3.04 3.75
CA LEU A 64 -4.47 -1.67 4.25
C LEU A 64 -5.79 -1.40 4.98
N ARG A 65 -6.91 -1.96 4.53
CA ARG A 65 -8.21 -1.85 5.24
C ARG A 65 -8.25 -2.59 6.58
N ARG A 66 -7.28 -3.45 6.87
CA ARG A 66 -7.21 -4.21 8.12
C ARG A 66 -6.58 -3.41 9.25
N TRP A 67 -5.99 -2.25 8.94
CA TRP A 67 -5.36 -1.31 9.86
C TRP A 67 -6.24 -0.09 10.09
#